data_AF-A0A9D7J0I1-F1
#
_entry.id   AF-A0A9D7J0I1-F1
#
_cell.length_a   1.000
_cell.length_b   1.000
_cell.length_c   1.000
_cell.angle_alpha   90.00
_cell.angle_beta   90.00
_cell.angle_gamma   90.00
#
_symmetry.space_group_name_H-M   'P 1'
#
loop_
_entity.id
_entity.type
_entity.pdbx_description
1 polymer ?
#
loop_
_entity_poly.entity_id
_entity_poly.type
_entity_poly.pdbx_seq_one_letter_code
_entity_poly.pdbx_strand_id
1 'polypeptide(L)'
;MTPGIYEMTRRMSLTEALAKAGYITKFGDRKNVNILRLQSGGQTVPIKVNIKDVESGKARDLFLAPGDTIIVPGNKFKTIDKFMGLVSLAAWMRVIAQ
;
A
#
# COMPACT_ATOMS: atom_id res chain seq x y z
N MET A 1 12.05 -6.47 -8.88
CA MET A 1 10.70 -6.18 -8.37
C MET A 1 9.90 -7.46 -8.50
N THR A 2 9.32 -7.93 -7.42
CA THR A 2 8.40 -9.09 -7.41
C THR A 2 7.12 -8.68 -6.68
N PRO A 3 6.25 -7.83 -7.28
CA PRO A 3 4.95 -7.55 -6.67
C PRO A 3 4.17 -8.85 -6.51
N GLY A 4 3.46 -9.00 -5.39
CA GLY A 4 2.71 -10.22 -5.10
C GLY A 4 2.15 -10.24 -3.69
N ILE A 5 1.47 -11.34 -3.37
CA ILE A 5 0.97 -11.61 -2.01
C ILE A 5 2.14 -12.14 -1.19
N TYR A 6 2.35 -11.55 -0.01
CA TYR A 6 3.39 -11.95 0.92
C TYR A 6 2.77 -12.34 2.25
N GLU A 7 3.11 -13.53 2.74
CA GLU A 7 2.64 -13.98 4.05
C GLU A 7 3.35 -13.22 5.18
N MET A 8 2.54 -12.79 6.15
CA MET A 8 2.99 -12.16 7.38
C MET A 8 3.04 -13.23 8.49
N THR A 9 4.19 -13.88 8.65
CA THR A 9 4.42 -14.83 9.76
C THR A 9 4.66 -14.13 11.10
N ARG A 10 4.98 -12.83 11.07
CA ARG A 10 5.18 -11.94 12.20
C ARG A 10 4.73 -10.53 11.83
N ARG A 11 4.73 -9.63 12.81
CA ARG A 11 4.58 -8.19 12.55
C ARG A 11 5.64 -7.74 11.54
N MET A 12 5.20 -7.11 10.45
CA MET A 12 6.04 -6.68 9.33
C MET A 12 5.93 -5.17 9.19
N SER A 13 7.05 -4.50 8.94
CA SER A 13 7.03 -3.08 8.60
C SER A 13 6.81 -2.85 7.11
N LEU A 14 6.43 -1.64 6.73
CA LEU A 14 6.28 -1.26 5.33
C LEU A 14 7.61 -1.45 4.58
N THR A 15 8.73 -1.06 5.18
CA THR A 15 10.05 -1.21 4.56
C THR A 15 10.44 -2.68 4.39
N GLU A 16 10.12 -3.56 5.36
CA GLU A 16 10.36 -5.00 5.25
C GLU A 16 9.53 -5.63 4.11
N ALA A 17 8.25 -5.26 3.99
CA ALA A 17 7.40 -5.73 2.89
C ALA A 17 7.90 -5.26 1.52
N LEU A 18 8.30 -3.99 1.42
CA LEU A 18 8.91 -3.45 0.20
C LEU A 18 10.20 -4.20 -0.13
N ALA A 19 11.06 -4.48 0.85
CA ALA A 19 12.29 -5.24 0.63
C ALA A 19 12.01 -6.66 0.12
N LYS A 20 11.03 -7.36 0.71
CA LYS A 20 10.56 -8.67 0.21
C LYS A 20 10.08 -8.61 -1.24
N ALA A 21 9.43 -7.51 -1.64
CA ALA A 21 8.98 -7.27 -3.01
C ALA A 21 10.08 -6.79 -3.98
N GLY A 22 11.36 -6.79 -3.55
CA GLY A 22 12.49 -6.31 -4.36
C GLY A 22 12.61 -4.79 -4.42
N TYR A 23 12.01 -4.09 -3.45
CA TYR A 23 12.05 -2.66 -3.18
C TYR A 23 11.49 -1.74 -4.28
N ILE A 24 11.55 -0.42 -4.08
CA ILE A 24 11.02 0.58 -5.00
C ILE A 24 12.03 0.89 -6.12
N THR A 25 11.63 0.79 -7.39
CA THR A 25 12.50 1.15 -8.55
C THR A 25 12.92 2.62 -8.49
N LYS A 26 13.95 2.98 -9.27
CA LYS A 26 14.27 4.39 -9.60
C LYS A 26 13.12 5.19 -10.23
N PHE A 27 12.10 4.52 -10.78
CA PHE A 27 10.94 5.15 -11.41
C PHE A 27 9.71 5.20 -10.50
N GLY A 28 9.79 4.60 -9.31
CA GLY A 28 8.73 4.58 -8.33
C GLY A 28 8.73 5.85 -7.48
N ASP A 29 7.54 6.38 -7.25
CA ASP A 29 7.34 7.57 -6.43
C ASP A 29 7.35 7.21 -4.95
N ARG A 30 8.54 7.31 -4.35
CA ARG A 30 8.78 7.07 -2.93
C ARG A 30 8.02 8.02 -2.00
N LYS A 31 7.54 9.17 -2.49
CA LYS A 31 6.84 10.16 -1.66
C LYS A 31 5.35 9.88 -1.54
N ASN A 32 4.82 9.08 -2.46
CA ASN A 32 3.38 8.84 -2.61
C ASN A 32 3.04 7.34 -2.52
N VAL A 33 3.79 6.58 -1.71
CA VAL A 33 3.44 5.19 -1.42
C VAL A 33 2.18 5.16 -0.58
N ASN A 34 1.23 4.30 -0.93
CA ASN A 34 -0.04 4.19 -0.22
C ASN A 34 -0.21 2.77 0.33
N ILE A 35 -0.66 2.68 1.57
CA ILE A 35 -1.16 1.44 2.16
C ILE A 35 -2.67 1.53 2.14
N LEU A 36 -3.33 0.59 1.48
CA LEU A 36 -4.77 0.46 1.51
C LEU A 36 -5.14 -0.49 2.64
N ARG A 37 -5.86 0.04 3.64
CA ARG A 37 -6.25 -0.71 4.83
C ARG A 37 -7.76 -0.78 4.93
N LEU A 38 -8.29 -1.99 5.05
CA LEU A 38 -9.70 -2.21 5.37
C LEU A 38 -9.93 -1.90 6.85
N GLN A 39 -10.83 -0.97 7.14
CA GLN A 39 -11.28 -0.67 8.51
C GLN A 39 -12.48 -1.54 8.89
N SER A 40 -12.75 -1.66 10.19
CA SER A 40 -13.84 -2.48 10.74
C SER A 40 -15.23 -2.15 10.16
N GLY A 41 -15.43 -0.94 9.63
CA GLY A 41 -16.67 -0.53 8.97
C GLY A 41 -16.77 -0.90 7.48
N GLY A 42 -15.89 -1.77 6.96
CA GLY A 42 -15.88 -2.19 5.55
C GLY A 42 -15.29 -1.15 4.59
N GLN A 43 -14.89 0.01 5.09
CA GLN A 43 -14.28 1.07 4.29
C GLN A 43 -12.77 0.84 4.13
N THR A 44 -12.28 0.97 2.90
CA THR A 44 -10.83 0.95 2.63
C THR A 44 -10.29 2.36 2.72
N VAL A 45 -9.32 2.59 3.59
CA VAL A 45 -8.69 3.90 3.81
C VAL A 45 -7.26 3.88 3.27
N PRO A 46 -6.87 4.84 2.42
CA PRO A 46 -5.49 5.01 1.99
C PRO A 46 -4.67 5.71 3.08
N ILE A 47 -3.55 5.10 3.47
CA ILE A 47 -2.55 5.67 4.36
C ILE A 47 -1.33 6.02 3.50
N LYS A 48 -1.13 7.31 3.26
CA LYS A 48 0.02 7.80 2.50
C LYS A 48 1.28 7.77 3.36
N VAL A 49 2.36 7.22 2.81
CA VAL A 49 3.67 7.15 3.45
C VAL A 49 4.74 7.69 2.49
N ASN A 50 5.56 8.60 3.01
CA ASN A 50 6.77 9.06 2.32
C ASN A 50 7.96 8.20 2.76
N ILE A 51 8.35 7.25 1.90
CA ILE A 51 9.48 6.36 2.16
C ILE A 51 10.79 7.12 2.30
N LYS A 52 10.96 8.28 1.65
CA LYS A 52 12.18 9.09 1.83
C LYS A 52 12.32 9.63 3.25
N ASP A 53 11.20 9.96 3.88
CA ASP A 53 11.20 10.45 5.26
C ASP A 53 11.47 9.29 6.23
N VAL A 54 10.99 8.09 5.92
CA VAL A 54 11.30 6.86 6.68
C VAL A 54 12.79 6.50 6.55
N GLU A 55 13.33 6.46 5.33
CA GLU A 55 14.75 6.18 5.04
C GLU A 55 15.69 7.19 5.72
N SER A 56 15.29 8.46 5.82
CA SER A 56 16.08 9.52 6.44
C SER A 56 15.84 9.68 7.95
N GLY A 57 14.98 8.86 8.56
CA GLY A 57 14.63 8.92 9.97
C GLY A 57 13.74 10.10 10.39
N LYS A 58 13.25 10.89 9.43
CA LYS A 58 12.31 11.99 9.66
C LYS A 58 10.89 11.50 9.97
N ALA A 59 10.55 10.31 9.50
CA ALA A 59 9.31 9.61 9.82
C ALA A 59 9.63 8.23 10.39
N ARG A 60 8.75 7.73 11.26
CA ARG A 60 8.84 6.35 11.75
C ARG A 60 8.33 5.39 10.68
N ASP A 61 8.95 4.22 10.60
CA ASP A 61 8.44 3.14 9.76
C ASP A 61 7.10 2.63 10.30
N LEU A 62 6.18 2.32 9.40
CA LEU A 62 4.81 1.93 9.74
C LEU A 62 4.68 0.42 9.76
N PHE A 63 4.01 -0.11 10.78
CA PHE A 63 3.69 -1.53 10.86
C PHE A 63 2.41 -1.87 10.09
N LEU A 64 2.51 -2.89 9.25
CA LEU A 64 1.40 -3.39 8.46
C LEU A 64 0.40 -4.18 9.31
N ALA A 65 -0.85 -4.15 8.88
CA ALA A 65 -1.92 -5.00 9.37
C ALA A 65 -2.21 -6.10 8.34
N PRO A 66 -2.72 -7.27 8.77
CA PRO A 66 -3.20 -8.28 7.84
C PRO A 66 -4.24 -7.71 6.88
N GLY A 67 -4.10 -8.05 5.59
CA GLY A 67 -4.99 -7.54 4.53
C GLY A 67 -4.60 -6.18 3.96
N ASP A 68 -3.55 -5.52 4.49
CA ASP A 68 -3.02 -4.30 3.89
C ASP A 68 -2.52 -4.55 2.45
N THR A 69 -2.85 -3.64 1.54
CA THR A 69 -2.31 -3.63 0.16
C THR A 69 -1.39 -2.43 -0.03
N ILE A 70 -0.14 -2.67 -0.43
CA ILE A 70 0.83 -1.59 -0.65
C ILE A 70 0.89 -1.25 -2.14
N ILE A 71 0.71 0.03 -2.45
CA ILE A 71 0.78 0.57 -3.82
C ILE A 71 1.92 1.57 -3.91
N VAL A 72 2.82 1.31 -4.85
CA VAL A 72 3.92 2.21 -5.20
C VAL A 72 3.63 2.82 -6.58
N PRO A 73 3.28 4.12 -6.66
CA PRO A 73 3.03 4.77 -7.95
C PRO A 73 4.30 4.79 -8.79
N GLY A 74 4.17 4.74 -10.11
CA GLY A 74 5.24 5.19 -11.01
C GLY A 74 5.11 6.69 -11.30
N ASN A 75 6.19 7.34 -11.76
CA ASN A 75 6.24 8.78 -12.08
C ASN A 75 5.22 9.28 -13.12
N LYS A 76 4.42 8.41 -13.76
CA LYS A 76 3.39 8.77 -14.75
C LYS A 76 1.95 8.41 -14.32
N PHE A 77 1.75 7.91 -13.10
CA PHE A 77 0.44 7.48 -12.65
C PHE A 77 -0.38 8.65 -12.08
N LYS A 78 -1.07 9.39 -12.96
CA LYS A 78 -2.15 10.33 -12.56
C LYS A 78 -3.50 9.63 -12.31
N THR A 79 -3.54 8.30 -12.37
CA THR A 79 -4.78 7.49 -12.38
C THR A 79 -5.16 6.93 -11.01
N ILE A 80 -4.29 7.01 -9.99
CA ILE A 80 -4.52 6.35 -8.70
C ILE A 80 -5.71 6.96 -7.94
N ASP A 81 -5.89 8.28 -7.95
CA ASP A 81 -7.06 8.92 -7.34
C ASP A 81 -8.37 8.46 -8.00
N LYS A 82 -8.37 8.22 -9.32
CA LYS A 82 -9.52 7.67 -10.06
C LYS A 82 -9.72 6.17 -9.80
N PHE A 83 -8.64 5.40 -9.69
CA PHE A 83 -8.70 3.96 -9.43
C PHE A 83 -9.12 3.66 -8.00
N MET A 84 -8.75 4.50 -7.03
CA MET A 84 -9.19 4.40 -5.63
C MET A 84 -10.69 4.62 -5.47
N GLY A 85 -11.28 5.54 -6.25
CA GLY A 85 -12.74 5.68 -6.33
C GLY A 85 -13.46 4.48 -6.94
N LEU A 86 -12.78 3.67 -7.76
CA LEU A 86 -13.31 2.45 -8.38
C LEU A 86 -13.08 1.20 -7.52
N VAL A 87 -11.93 1.07 -6.87
CA VAL A 87 -11.59 -0.03 -5.94
C VAL A 87 -12.46 0.05 -4.70
N SER A 88 -12.73 1.26 -4.19
CA SER A 88 -13.71 1.44 -3.13
C SER A 88 -15.08 0.90 -3.53
N LEU A 89 -15.51 1.05 -4.80
CA LEU A 89 -16.78 0.51 -5.34
C LEU A 89 -16.75 -1.02 -5.56
N ALA A 90 -15.67 -1.55 -6.11
CA ALA A 90 -15.55 -2.97 -6.47
C ALA A 90 -15.39 -3.89 -5.23
N ALA A 91 -14.82 -3.36 -4.14
CA ALA A 91 -14.74 -4.05 -2.86
C ALA A 91 -16.14 -4.36 -2.27
N TRP A 92 -17.15 -3.54 -2.55
CA TRP A 92 -18.54 -3.81 -2.15
C TRP A 92 -19.21 -4.92 -2.96
N MET A 93 -18.95 -4.99 -4.28
CA MET A 93 -19.64 -5.96 -5.14
C MET A 93 -19.25 -7.42 -4.87
N ARG A 94 -18.06 -7.67 -4.32
CA ARG A 94 -17.62 -9.04 -3.99
C ARG A 94 -18.15 -9.57 -2.65
N VAL A 95 -18.57 -8.69 -1.74
CA VAL A 95 -19.02 -9.09 -0.38
C VAL A 95 -20.54 -9.33 -0.30
N ILE A 96 -21.33 -8.88 -1.29
CA ILE A 96 -22.81 -9.08 -1.35
C ILE A 96 -23.21 -10.14 -2.41
N ALA A 97 -22.26 -10.66 -3.19
CA ALA A 97 -22.51 -11.66 -4.24
C ALA A 97 -22.23 -13.11 -3.81
N GLN A 98 -22.19 -13.39 -2.50
CA GLN A 98 -22.05 -14.73 -1.94
C GLN A 98 -23.09 -14.96 -0.83
#